data_AF-H3C231-F1
#
_entry.id   AF-H3C231-F1
#
_cell.length_a   1.000
_cell.length_b   1.000
_cell.length_c   1.000
_cell.angle_alpha   90.00
_cell.angle_beta   90.00
_cell.angle_gamma   90.00
#
_symmetry.space_group_name_H-M   'P 1'
#
loop_
_entity.id
_entity.type
_entity.pdbx_description
1 polymer ?
#
loop_
_entity_poly.entity_id
_entity_poly.type
_entity_poly.pdbx_seq_one_letter_code
_entity_poly.pdbx_strand_id
1 'polypeptide(L)'
;DGPGQIQEVKAIQQTRRLLANARERTRVHTISAAFEALRKQVPCYSYGQKLSKLAILRIACNYILSLAQLAELDYSTDHSSVNFSQCVEQCTRTLQAEGRSKKRKV
;
A
#
# COMPACT_ATOMS: atom_id res chain seq x y z
N ASP A 1 -28.20 -35.00 27.01
CA ASP A 1 -27.13 -34.17 26.42
C ASP A 1 -25.77 -34.73 26.75
N GLY A 2 -25.18 -35.48 25.80
CA GLY A 2 -23.95 -36.24 26.00
C GLY A 2 -22.69 -35.51 25.51
N PRO A 3 -21.50 -35.89 26.01
CA PRO A 3 -20.21 -35.23 25.71
C PRO A 3 -19.83 -35.23 24.21
N GLY A 4 -20.42 -36.09 23.38
CA GLY A 4 -20.19 -36.15 21.93
C GLY A 4 -20.70 -34.91 21.16
N GLN A 5 -21.85 -34.34 21.55
CA GLN A 5 -22.39 -33.14 20.88
C GLN A 5 -21.48 -31.91 21.09
N ILE A 6 -20.85 -31.80 22.27
CA ILE A 6 -19.94 -30.70 22.59
C ILE A 6 -18.65 -30.79 21.76
N GLN A 7 -18.17 -32.01 21.48
CA GLN A 7 -16.99 -32.23 20.64
C GLN A 7 -17.27 -31.93 19.16
N GLU A 8 -18.45 -32.32 18.67
CA GLU A 8 -18.89 -32.04 17.30
C GLU A 8 -19.04 -30.53 17.04
N VAL A 9 -19.67 -29.78 17.97
CA VAL A 9 -19.78 -28.32 17.88
C VAL A 9 -18.40 -27.65 17.86
N LYS A 10 -17.45 -28.12 18.68
CA LYS A 10 -16.07 -27.61 18.68
C LYS A 10 -15.36 -27.90 17.34
N ALA A 11 -15.54 -29.08 16.76
CA ALA A 11 -14.97 -29.44 15.46
C ALA A 11 -15.51 -28.57 14.32
N ILE A 12 -16.83 -28.31 14.32
CA ILE A 12 -17.49 -27.40 13.37
C ILE A 12 -16.94 -25.97 13.52
N GLN A 13 -16.80 -25.47 14.75
CA GLN A 13 -16.26 -24.14 15.01
C GLN A 13 -14.79 -24.00 14.58
N GLN A 14 -13.98 -25.03 14.82
CA GLN A 14 -12.59 -25.06 14.35
C GLN A 14 -12.50 -25.05 12.82
N THR A 15 -13.36 -25.84 12.16
CA THR A 15 -13.43 -25.88 10.69
C THR A 15 -13.81 -24.50 10.12
N ARG A 16 -14.80 -23.82 10.72
CA ARG A 16 -15.19 -22.46 10.34
C ARG A 16 -14.03 -21.47 10.49
N ARG A 17 -13.26 -21.54 11.57
CA ARG A 17 -12.07 -20.69 11.78
C ARG A 17 -10.99 -20.96 10.74
N LEU A 18 -10.73 -22.23 10.42
CA LEU A 18 -9.75 -22.59 9.38
C LEU A 18 -10.15 -22.03 8.01
N LEU A 19 -11.42 -22.16 7.63
CA LEU A 19 -11.94 -21.61 6.38
C LEU A 19 -11.86 -20.07 6.36
N ALA A 20 -12.18 -19.40 7.47
CA ALA A 20 -12.04 -17.95 7.59
C ALA A 20 -10.58 -17.50 7.43
N ASN A 21 -9.63 -18.19 8.08
CA ASN A 21 -8.20 -17.89 7.95
C ASN A 21 -7.67 -18.11 6.53
N ALA A 22 -8.15 -19.16 5.84
CA ALA A 22 -7.78 -19.42 4.45
C ALA A 22 -8.29 -18.32 3.51
N ARG A 23 -9.52 -17.85 3.74
CA ARG A 23 -10.10 -16.70 3.01
C ARG A 23 -9.32 -15.42 3.25
N GLU A 24 -9.00 -15.11 4.51
CA GLU A 24 -8.25 -13.90 4.84
C GLU A 24 -6.84 -13.93 4.24
N ARG A 25 -6.17 -15.09 4.25
CA ARG A 25 -4.89 -15.26 3.57
C ARG A 25 -4.99 -14.96 2.08
N THR A 26 -6.02 -15.48 1.42
CA THR A 26 -6.28 -15.20 0.00
C THR A 26 -6.51 -13.71 -0.24
N ARG A 27 -7.32 -13.06 0.60
CA ARG A 27 -7.56 -11.61 0.54
C ARG A 27 -6.26 -10.81 0.67
N VAL A 28 -5.41 -11.16 1.63
CA VAL A 28 -4.11 -10.50 1.85
C VAL A 28 -3.15 -10.75 0.67
N HIS A 29 -3.16 -11.94 0.06
CA HIS A 29 -2.37 -12.21 -1.15
C HIS A 29 -2.79 -11.30 -2.31
N THR A 30 -4.09 -11.16 -2.57
CA THR A 30 -4.62 -10.24 -3.59
C THR A 30 -4.18 -8.80 -3.33
N ILE A 31 -4.30 -8.33 -2.09
CA ILE A 31 -3.87 -6.97 -1.71
C ILE A 31 -2.37 -6.79 -1.91
N SER A 32 -1.57 -7.80 -1.55
CA SER A 32 -0.12 -7.74 -1.69
C SER A 32 0.30 -7.71 -3.16
N ALA A 33 -0.38 -8.46 -4.02
CA ALA A 33 -0.17 -8.41 -5.46
C ALA A 33 -0.51 -7.04 -6.06
N ALA A 34 -1.64 -6.43 -5.64
CA ALA A 34 -2.00 -5.07 -6.06
C ALA A 34 -0.98 -4.03 -5.59
N PHE A 35 -0.46 -4.15 -4.36
CA PHE A 35 0.61 -3.28 -3.86
C PHE A 35 1.90 -3.42 -4.67
N GLU A 36 2.28 -4.63 -5.08
CA GLU A 36 3.46 -4.84 -5.93
C GLU A 36 3.24 -4.29 -7.35
N ALA A 37 2.04 -4.43 -7.90
CA ALA A 37 1.68 -3.81 -9.17
C ALA A 37 1.80 -2.28 -9.08
N LEU A 38 1.27 -1.65 -8.03
CA LEU A 38 1.42 -0.21 -7.77
C LEU A 38 2.89 0.17 -7.59
N ARG A 39 3.68 -0.63 -6.86
CA ARG A 39 5.11 -0.40 -6.63
C ARG A 39 5.90 -0.25 -7.94
N LYS A 40 5.53 -1.01 -8.96
CA LYS A 40 6.17 -0.96 -10.28
C LYS A 40 5.83 0.29 -11.09
N GLN A 41 4.73 0.96 -10.74
CA GLN A 41 4.27 2.18 -11.43
C GLN A 41 4.71 3.47 -10.73
N VAL A 42 5.09 3.41 -9.45
CA VAL A 42 5.56 4.60 -8.71
C VAL A 42 7.04 4.88 -8.99
N PRO A 43 7.45 6.16 -9.04
CA PRO A 43 8.85 6.53 -9.13
C PRO A 43 9.69 5.94 -7.99
N CYS A 44 10.92 5.53 -8.29
CA CYS A 44 11.89 5.02 -7.31
C CYS A 44 13.32 5.20 -7.82
N TYR A 45 14.32 5.12 -6.94
CA TYR A 45 15.74 5.29 -7.33
C TYR A 45 16.28 4.10 -8.12
N SER A 46 15.72 2.91 -7.92
CA SER A 46 16.08 1.72 -8.66
C SER A 46 14.92 0.73 -8.69
N TYR A 47 14.83 -0.04 -9.78
CA TYR A 47 13.77 -1.04 -9.98
C TYR A 47 13.64 -2.03 -8.82
N GLY A 48 14.76 -2.37 -8.16
CA GLY A 48 14.82 -3.27 -7.00
C GLY A 48 14.62 -2.60 -5.63
N GLN A 49 14.40 -1.28 -5.57
CA GLN A 49 14.31 -0.56 -4.30
C GLN A 49 13.12 -1.04 -3.47
N LYS A 50 13.36 -1.70 -2.34
CA LYS A 50 12.27 -2.08 -1.42
C LYS A 50 11.65 -0.81 -0.82
N LEU A 51 10.35 -0.60 -1.03
CA LEU A 51 9.55 0.47 -0.41
C LEU A 51 8.58 -0.13 0.63
N SER A 52 8.24 0.63 1.67
CA SER A 52 7.17 0.25 2.59
C SER A 52 5.79 0.46 1.93
N LYS A 53 4.74 -0.20 2.42
CA LYS A 53 3.37 0.03 1.91
C LYS A 53 2.98 1.51 2.04
N LEU A 54 3.32 2.16 3.15
CA LEU A 54 3.05 3.57 3.37
C LEU A 54 3.83 4.47 2.38
N ALA A 55 5.11 4.15 2.14
CA ALA A 55 5.91 4.88 1.16
C ALA A 55 5.31 4.79 -0.24
N ILE A 56 4.91 3.58 -0.67
CA ILE A 56 4.26 3.36 -1.98
C ILE A 56 3.03 4.25 -2.11
N LEU A 57 2.15 4.28 -1.10
CA LEU A 57 0.95 5.12 -1.12
C LEU A 57 1.29 6.61 -1.19
N ARG A 58 2.22 7.09 -0.35
CA ARG A 58 2.62 8.50 -0.33
C ARG A 58 3.23 8.95 -1.66
N ILE A 59 4.11 8.15 -2.23
CA ILE A 59 4.75 8.45 -3.51
C ILE A 59 3.70 8.43 -4.62
N ALA A 60 2.80 7.43 -4.64
CA ALA A 60 1.72 7.34 -5.62
C ALA A 60 0.85 8.61 -5.61
N CYS A 61 0.42 9.09 -4.44
CA CYS A 61 -0.40 10.31 -4.37
C CYS A 61 0.33 11.53 -4.94
N ASN A 62 1.59 11.76 -4.55
CA ASN A 62 2.37 12.89 -5.06
C ASN A 62 2.65 12.77 -6.57
N TYR A 63 2.85 11.55 -7.07
CA TYR A 63 3.09 11.31 -8.48
C TYR A 63 1.83 11.56 -9.31
N ILE A 64 0.66 11.09 -8.86
CA ILE A 64 -0.63 11.38 -9.50
C ILE A 64 -0.86 12.90 -9.56
N LEU A 65 -0.64 13.63 -8.47
CA LEU A 65 -0.76 15.09 -8.45
C LEU A 65 0.20 15.76 -9.44
N SER A 66 1.45 15.30 -9.50
CA SER A 66 2.44 15.84 -10.44
C SER A 66 2.02 15.61 -11.91
N LEU A 67 1.52 14.41 -12.23
CA LEU A 67 1.02 14.09 -13.57
C LEU A 67 -0.26 14.87 -13.91
N ALA A 68 -1.13 15.09 -12.94
CA ALA A 68 -2.35 15.87 -13.13
C ALA A 68 -2.03 17.32 -13.45
N GLN A 69 -1.12 17.95 -12.70
CA GLN A 69 -0.68 19.32 -13.00
C GLN A 69 0.01 19.43 -14.36
N LEU A 70 0.77 18.40 -14.77
CA LEU A 70 1.35 18.34 -16.12
C LEU A 70 0.28 18.23 -17.22
N ALA A 71 -0.84 17.57 -16.92
CA ALA A 71 -1.98 17.42 -17.81
C ALA A 71 -3.01 18.55 -17.67
N GLU A 72 -2.70 19.62 -16.93
CA GLU A 72 -3.59 20.76 -16.65
C GLU A 72 -4.91 20.34 -15.96
N LEU A 73 -4.87 19.26 -15.18
CA LEU A 73 -5.98 18.76 -14.36
C LEU A 73 -5.81 19.16 -12.89
N ASP A 74 -6.88 19.69 -12.30
CA ASP A 74 -6.89 20.04 -10.87
C ASP A 74 -7.49 18.91 -10.01
N TYR A 75 -6.62 18.24 -9.26
CA TYR A 75 -6.99 17.30 -8.20
C TYR A 75 -6.61 17.82 -6.79
N SER A 76 -6.24 19.10 -6.66
CA SER A 76 -5.96 19.70 -5.35
C SER A 76 -7.26 19.82 -4.56
N THR A 77 -7.25 19.40 -3.30
CA THR A 77 -8.43 19.46 -2.42
C THR A 77 -8.88 20.88 -2.10
N ASP A 78 -8.00 21.87 -2.25
CA ASP A 78 -8.19 23.27 -1.88
C ASP A 78 -8.05 24.24 -3.08
N HIS A 79 -7.95 23.72 -4.31
CA HIS A 79 -7.64 24.51 -5.50
C HIS A 79 -6.38 25.38 -5.35
N SER A 80 -5.47 25.02 -4.44
CA SER A 80 -4.17 25.66 -4.38
C SER A 80 -3.47 25.40 -5.72
N SER A 81 -3.10 26.47 -6.41
CA SER A 81 -2.40 26.40 -7.69
C SER A 81 -0.95 25.98 -7.47
N VAL A 82 -0.77 24.72 -7.08
CA VAL A 82 0.55 24.11 -6.96
C VAL A 82 1.04 23.86 -8.37
N ASN A 83 2.09 24.56 -8.77
CA ASN A 83 2.63 24.39 -10.11
C ASN A 83 3.35 23.03 -10.24
N PHE A 84 3.52 22.56 -11.48
CA PHE A 84 4.16 21.27 -11.76
C PHE A 84 5.52 21.10 -11.05
N SER A 85 6.36 22.14 -11.04
CA SER A 85 7.68 22.10 -10.39
C SER A 85 7.56 21.80 -8.89
N GLN A 86 6.63 22.45 -8.20
CA GLN A 86 6.39 22.24 -6.78
C GLN A 86 5.88 20.82 -6.48
N CYS A 87 5.03 20.26 -7.33
CA CYS A 87 4.57 18.87 -7.19
C CYS A 87 5.72 17.86 -7.37
N VAL A 88 6.58 18.06 -8.37
CA VAL A 88 7.75 17.22 -8.62
C VAL A 88 8.74 17.29 -7.45
N GLU A 89 8.99 18.49 -6.93
CA GLU A 89 9.83 18.66 -5.74
C GLU A 89 9.25 17.93 -4.53
N GLN A 90 7.93 18.01 -4.31
CA GLN A 90 7.26 17.33 -3.21
C GLN A 90 7.34 15.80 -3.36
N CYS A 91 7.17 15.28 -4.57
CA CYS A 91 7.37 13.86 -4.88
C CYS A 91 8.82 13.44 -4.59
N THR A 92 9.80 14.26 -5.00
CA THR A 92 11.23 14.02 -4.77
C THR A 92 11.58 14.02 -3.29
N ARG A 93 11.07 15.00 -2.52
CA ARG A 93 11.24 15.05 -1.05
C ARG A 93 10.68 13.80 -0.39
N THR A 94 9.50 13.35 -0.82
CA THR A 94 8.86 12.13 -0.32
C THR A 94 9.73 10.90 -0.59
N LEU A 95 10.28 10.76 -1.80
CA LEU A 95 11.21 9.67 -2.16
C LEU A 95 12.47 9.66 -1.30
N GLN A 96 13.06 10.84 -1.06
CA GLN A 96 14.26 10.98 -0.22
C GLN A 96 14.00 10.60 1.24
N ALA A 97 12.89 11.05 1.81
CA ALA A 97 12.52 10.75 3.20
C ALA A 97 12.36 9.24 3.42
N GLU A 98 11.67 8.56 2.50
CA GLU A 98 11.41 7.12 2.60
C GLU A 98 12.65 6.27 2.27
N GLY A 99 13.62 6.81 1.51
CA GLY A 99 14.92 6.18 1.26
C GLY A 99 15.88 6.18 2.45
N ARG A 100 15.83 7.22 3.30
CA ARG A 100 16.71 7.37 4.48
C ARG A 100 16.30 6.46 5.65
N SER A 101 15.05 6.05 5.72
CA SER A 101 14.51 5.19 6.79
C SER A 101 15.21 3.83 6.91
N LYS A 102 16.03 3.41 5.93
CA LYS A 102 16.81 2.16 5.96
C LYS A 102 18.31 2.33 6.24
N LYS A 103 18.85 3.55 6.34
CA LYS A 103 20.28 3.77 6.66
C LYS A 103 20.58 3.88 8.16
N ARG A 104 19.58 3.79 9.04
CA ARG A 104 19.78 3.75 10.49
C ARG A 104 19.91 2.31 10.99
N LYS A 105 21.06 1.67 10.77
CA LYS A 105 21.67 0.62 11.61
C LYS A 105 23.15 0.46 11.23
N VAL A 106 24.02 1.19 11.91
CA VAL A 106 25.38 0.77 12.30
C VAL A 106 25.49 1.11 13.78
#